data_AF-A0A5E7V4U3-F1
#
_entry.id   AF-A0A5E7V4U3-F1
#
_cell.length_a   1.000
_cell.length_b   1.000
_cell.length_c   1.000
_cell.angle_alpha   90.00
_cell.angle_beta   90.00
_cell.angle_gamma   90.00
#
_symmetry.space_group_name_H-M   'P 1'
#
loop_
_entity.id
_entity.type
_entity.pdbx_description
1 polymer ?
#
loop_
_entity_poly.entity_id
_entity_poly.type
_entity_poly.pdbx_seq_one_letter_code
_entity_poly.pdbx_strand_id
1 'polypeptide(L)' 'MVAERGGVILDADIEEIQGLATDLAVVRVADAGHMIPWDNAEGFYRAFDSFLGAALPSVNGE' A
#
# COMPACT_ATOMS: atom_id res chain seq x y z
N MET A 1 -2.84 2.20 -1.79
CA MET A 1 -1.57 1.88 -1.10
C MET A 1 -0.73 3.14 -1.07
N VAL A 2 -0.16 3.49 0.08
CA VAL A 2 0.65 4.71 0.26
C VAL A 2 1.92 4.38 1.04
N ALA A 3 2.98 5.13 0.80
CA ALA A 3 4.26 4.97 1.48
C ALA A 3 4.25 5.67 2.85
N GLU A 4 4.86 5.06 3.87
CA GLU A 4 5.03 5.73 5.16
C GLU A 4 5.99 6.93 5.08
N ARG A 5 7.04 6.84 4.24
CA ARG A 5 8.13 7.83 4.16
C ARG A 5 8.28 8.48 2.79
N GLY A 6 7.27 8.32 1.92
CA GLY A 6 7.30 8.81 0.54
C GLY A 6 7.02 10.31 0.39
N GLY A 7 6.20 10.90 1.28
CA GLY A 7 5.92 12.35 1.28
C GLY A 7 5.13 12.90 0.07
N VAL A 8 4.76 12.05 -0.89
CA VAL A 8 3.97 12.42 -2.08
C VAL A 8 2.47 12.47 -1.78
N ILE A 9 1.98 11.51 -0.97
CA ILE A 9 0.59 11.45 -0.52
C ILE A 9 0.62 11.73 0.98
N LEU A 10 -0.02 12.82 1.39
CA LEU A 10 -0.13 13.25 2.77
C LEU A 10 -1.42 12.73 3.41
N ASP A 11 -1.50 12.83 4.74
CA ASP A 11 -2.69 12.41 5.49
C ASP A 11 -3.92 13.22 5.09
N ALA A 12 -3.76 14.52 4.81
CA ALA A 12 -4.84 15.38 4.33
C ALA A 12 -5.37 14.95 2.94
N ASP A 13 -4.51 14.48 2.05
CA ASP A 13 -4.93 13.99 0.72
C ASP A 13 -5.74 12.69 0.87
N ILE A 14 -5.36 11.83 1.82
CA ILE A 14 -6.09 10.61 2.15
C ILE A 14 -7.48 10.95 2.68
N GLU A 15 -7.56 11.88 3.63
CA GLU A 15 -8.83 12.32 4.22
C GLU A 15 -9.77 12.93 3.16
N GLU A 16 -9.24 13.79 2.28
CA GLU A 16 -10.01 14.39 1.19
C GLU A 16 -10.59 13.32 0.26
N ILE A 17 -9.75 12.40 -0.23
CA ILE A 17 -10.20 11.39 -1.20
C ILE A 17 -11.15 10.39 -0.54
N GLN A 18 -10.94 10.00 0.72
CA GLN A 18 -11.89 9.13 1.44
C GLN A 18 -13.24 9.82 1.69
N GLY A 19 -13.25 11.14 1.83
CA GLY A 19 -14.49 11.92 1.87
C GLY A 19 -15.26 11.89 0.54
N LEU A 20 -14.56 11.83 -0.59
CA LEU A 20 -15.15 11.76 -1.93
C LEU A 20 -15.54 10.33 -2.35
N ALA A 21 -14.78 9.32 -1.93
CA ALA A 21 -14.97 7.92 -2.24
C ALA A 21 -14.93 7.10 -0.94
N THR A 22 -16.07 6.96 -0.29
CA THR A 22 -16.19 6.32 1.03
C THR A 22 -15.76 4.84 1.03
N ASP A 23 -15.88 4.16 -0.11
CA ASP A 23 -15.44 2.77 -0.27
C ASP A 23 -13.92 2.63 -0.56
N LEU A 24 -13.17 3.74 -0.60
CA LEU A 24 -11.73 3.72 -0.85
C LEU A 24 -10.97 3.13 0.35
N ALA A 25 -10.33 1.98 0.11
CA ALA A 25 -9.39 1.39 1.05
C ALA A 25 -7.99 2.02 0.91
N VAL A 26 -7.38 2.34 2.06
CA VAL A 26 -6.01 2.84 2.14
C VAL A 26 -5.18 1.91 3.00
N VAL A 27 -4.05 1.48 2.45
CA VAL A 27 -3.06 0.62 3.15
C VAL A 27 -1.73 1.37 3.13
N ARG A 28 -1.16 1.59 4.31
CA ARG A 28 0.22 2.11 4.47
C ARG A 28 1.22 0.97 4.42
N VAL A 29 2.26 1.13 3.63
CA VAL A 29 3.41 0.23 3.61
C VAL A 29 4.51 0.83 4.48
N ALA A 30 4.80 0.18 5.61
CA ALA A 30 5.83 0.57 6.54
C ALA A 30 7.22 0.53 5.89
N ASP A 31 8.11 1.44 6.31
CA ASP A 31 9.49 1.54 5.83
C ASP A 31 9.65 1.76 4.31
N ALA A 32 8.57 2.05 3.58
CA ALA A 32 8.62 2.36 2.16
C ALA A 32 8.79 3.87 1.91
N GLY A 33 9.61 4.21 0.91
CA GLY A 33 9.83 5.56 0.41
C GLY A 33 9.03 5.84 -0.87
N HIS A 34 9.62 6.56 -1.82
CA HIS A 34 8.94 6.96 -3.05
C HIS A 34 8.56 5.79 -3.95
N MET A 35 9.31 4.70 -3.91
CA MET A 35 9.20 3.58 -4.83
C MET A 35 8.83 2.32 -4.06
N ILE A 36 7.61 2.27 -3.53
CA ILE A 36 7.13 1.19 -2.65
C ILE A 36 7.54 -0.23 -3.10
N PRO A 37 7.39 -0.65 -4.38
CA PRO A 37 7.78 -2.00 -4.80
C PRO A 37 9.29 -2.28 -4.68
N TRP A 38 10.13 -1.24 -4.78
CA TRP A 38 11.58 -1.34 -4.68
C TRP A 38 12.09 -1.12 -3.25
N ASP A 39 11.41 -0.29 -2.46
CA ASP A 39 11.79 0.03 -1.08
C ASP A 39 11.35 -1.08 -0.11
N ASN A 40 10.15 -1.65 -0.31
CA ASN A 40 9.63 -2.73 0.51
C ASN A 40 8.73 -3.67 -0.32
N ALA A 41 9.37 -4.58 -1.05
CA ALA A 41 8.68 -5.55 -1.91
C ALA A 41 7.72 -6.46 -1.12
N GLU A 42 8.11 -6.93 0.07
CA GLU A 42 7.25 -7.80 0.90
C GLU A 42 5.98 -7.05 1.34
N GLY A 43 6.14 -5.83 1.87
CA GLY A 43 5.03 -4.98 2.26
C GLY A 43 4.13 -4.59 1.09
N PHE A 44 4.70 -4.36 -0.09
CA PHE A 44 3.96 -4.16 -1.33
C PHE A 44 3.04 -5.35 -1.65
N TYR A 45 3.58 -6.58 -1.66
CA TYR A 45 2.78 -7.78 -1.95
C TYR A 45 1.70 -8.04 -0.89
N ARG A 46 2.03 -7.91 0.40
CA ARG A 46 1.04 -8.07 1.48
C ARG A 46 -0.09 -7.05 1.39
N ALA A 47 0.20 -5.82 0.95
CA ALA A 47 -0.81 -4.80 0.77
C ALA A 47 -1.77 -5.09 -0.40
N PHE A 48 -1.48 -6.05 -1.30
CA PHE A 48 -2.44 -6.56 -2.28
C PHE A 48 -3.36 -7.64 -1.73
N ASP A 49 -2.97 -8.39 -0.70
CA ASP A 49 -3.80 -9.47 -0.15
C ASP A 49 -5.19 -8.95 0.28
N SER A 50 -5.22 -7.76 0.89
CA SER A 50 -6.46 -7.08 1.29
C SER A 50 -7.29 -6.61 0.10
N PHE A 51 -6.67 -6.32 -1.05
CA PHE A 51 -7.36 -5.91 -2.27
C PHE A 51 -7.89 -7.10 -3.07
N LEU A 52 -7.09 -8.17 -3.20
CA LEU A 52 -7.43 -9.34 -4.00
C LEU A 52 -8.42 -10.27 -3.28
N GLY A 53 -8.63 -10.08 -1.98
CA GLY A 53 -9.47 -10.96 -1.15
C GLY A 53 -8.85 -12.35 -0.92
N ALA A 54 -7.58 -12.53 -1.26
CA ALA A 54 -6.82 -13.75 -1.09
C ALA A 54 -5.33 -13.42 -0.98
N ALA A 55 -4.61 -14.19 -0.15
CA ALA A 55 -3.16 -14.07 -0.05
C ALA A 55 -2.48 -14.48 -1.36
N LEU A 56 -1.48 -13.70 -1.79
CA LEU A 56 -0.62 -14.13 -2.90
C LEU A 56 0.11 -15.43 -2.53
N PRO A 57 0.16 -16.43 -3.44
CA PRO A 57 0.88 -17.66 -3.17
C PRO A 57 2.36 -17.36 -2.90
N SER A 58 2.92 -17.96 -1.84
CA SER A 58 4.33 -17.84 -1.55
C SER A 58 5.13 -18.38 -2.75
N VAL A 59 5.91 -17.51 -3.39
CA VAL A 59 6.88 -17.95 -4.39
C VAL A 59 8.00 -18.69 -3.66
N ASN A 60 7.95 -20.02 -3.67
CA ASN A 60 9.11 -20.83 -3.31
C ASN A 60 10.14 -20.62 -4.43
N GLY A 61 11.13 -19.77 -4.18
CA GLY A 61 12.24 -19.56 -5.10
C GLY A 61 13.10 -20.83 -5.18
N GLU A 62 13.30 -21.32 -6.41
CA GLU A 62 14.50 -22.09 -6.79
C GLU A 62 15.71 -21.16 -6.92
#